data_AF-A0A6G2QH07-F1
#
_entry.id   AF-A0A6G2QH07-F1
#
_cell.length_a   1.000
_cell.length_b   1.000
_cell.length_c   1.000
_cell.angle_alpha   90.00
_cell.angle_beta   90.00
_cell.angle_gamma   90.00
#
_symmetry.space_group_name_H-M   'P 1'
#
loop_
_entity.id
_entity.type
_entity.pdbx_description
1 polymer ?
#
loop_
_entity_poly.entity_id
_entity_poly.type
_entity_poly.pdbx_seq_one_letter_code
_entity_poly.pdbx_strand_id
1 'polypeptide(L)'
;MGTGDGTVLGTTLLHNSGPTASRWNLVLLSEGYRSTEMTQWHTDAQFFVSQLLAMPPFNEPAVQSRINIHRVDVTSTDSGADDPASCGGTGATPKTYFDATYCAGGLARLLTADTAIAQGVLSAQVPAWHQAIVVVNSAKYGGSGGAVAVTSTSGNWVTVAAHELGHSAFGLADEYESWAGCESGETGQNSYSGTEPTAPNVTLDSGRTTIKWAPLVQAATAMPTTRNADCAVCDPQPNPVAAGTIGAFEGAGYYHCGLFRPAFNCMMRNLTPFCAVCQRTIRRTLNPFEWAPRVVDVRAPDINFVFDPSGTLVVNDIAPAIQLAGATGSGFLQSRLAPRGVAGTIGAGKYPYEYRVSMTEVSGPLPASAVRTLSLDFGPIARLNYDGTGGSDVYVVTQGGLGTVRPVSVTQQGDRLTIDFGTPGVPAGTGPGGGQTSFFIGLASDHPPRDTTARITDGAGNTHTLAARAPAFPTP
;
A
#
# COMPACT_ATOMS: atom_id res chain seq x y z
N MET A 1 23.23 3.59 -26.61
CA MET A 1 23.02 2.13 -26.66
C MET A 1 21.51 1.88 -26.63
N GLY A 2 21.00 0.67 -26.39
CA GLY A 2 19.55 0.49 -26.25
C GLY A 2 19.06 -0.95 -26.41
N THR A 3 17.84 -1.13 -26.94
CA THR A 3 17.14 -2.43 -26.98
C THR A 3 17.88 -3.55 -27.72
N GLY A 4 18.87 -3.23 -28.57
CA GLY A 4 19.73 -4.21 -29.24
C GLY A 4 20.87 -4.74 -28.36
N ASP A 5 21.14 -4.11 -27.23
CA ASP A 5 22.26 -4.43 -26.33
C ASP A 5 21.82 -5.32 -25.17
N GLY A 6 20.77 -6.13 -25.36
CA GLY A 6 20.23 -6.99 -24.31
C GLY A 6 18.90 -7.65 -24.68
N THR A 7 18.20 -8.21 -23.69
CA THR A 7 16.93 -8.92 -23.91
C THR A 7 16.08 -8.97 -22.64
N VAL A 8 14.77 -8.80 -22.78
CA VAL A 8 13.80 -9.05 -21.70
C VAL A 8 13.52 -10.54 -21.58
N LEU A 9 13.83 -11.14 -20.44
CA LEU A 9 13.70 -12.58 -20.19
C LEU A 9 12.34 -12.95 -19.58
N GLY A 10 11.74 -12.07 -18.77
CA GLY A 10 10.42 -12.30 -18.20
C GLY A 10 10.17 -11.54 -16.90
N THR A 11 9.03 -11.83 -16.27
CA THR A 11 8.53 -11.15 -15.06
C THR A 11 8.27 -12.14 -13.94
N THR A 12 8.62 -11.77 -12.71
CA THR A 12 8.32 -12.53 -11.48
C THR A 12 7.68 -11.61 -10.44
N LEU A 13 6.61 -12.06 -9.78
CA LEU A 13 5.98 -11.34 -8.67
C LEU A 13 6.72 -11.67 -7.36
N LEU A 14 7.38 -10.68 -6.76
CA LEU A 14 8.16 -10.84 -5.52
C LEU A 14 7.35 -10.55 -4.25
N HIS A 15 6.37 -9.64 -4.34
CA HIS A 15 5.40 -9.37 -3.27
C HIS A 15 4.00 -9.38 -3.83
N ASN A 16 3.18 -10.33 -3.38
CA ASN A 16 1.80 -10.55 -3.85
C ASN A 16 0.81 -10.24 -2.73
N SER A 17 0.07 -9.13 -2.86
CA SER A 17 -1.00 -8.75 -1.94
C SER A 17 -2.40 -8.88 -2.54
N GLY A 18 -2.52 -9.41 -3.76
CA GLY A 18 -3.78 -9.62 -4.47
C GLY A 18 -3.68 -9.44 -5.98
N PRO A 19 -4.82 -9.47 -6.70
CA PRO A 19 -4.84 -9.36 -8.15
C PRO A 19 -4.19 -8.07 -8.64
N THR A 20 -3.26 -8.18 -9.59
CA THR A 20 -2.51 -7.06 -10.21
C THR A 20 -3.41 -5.89 -10.62
N ALA A 21 -4.59 -6.15 -11.18
CA ALA A 21 -5.53 -5.11 -11.60
C ALA A 21 -6.15 -4.29 -10.45
N SER A 22 -5.95 -4.70 -9.20
CA SER A 22 -6.55 -4.10 -8.00
C SER A 22 -5.51 -3.67 -6.96
N ARG A 23 -4.22 -3.70 -7.31
CA ARG A 23 -3.11 -3.29 -6.46
C ARG A 23 -2.28 -2.23 -7.15
N TRP A 24 -1.62 -1.42 -6.35
CA TRP A 24 -0.58 -0.53 -6.84
C TRP A 24 0.64 -1.38 -7.19
N ASN A 25 1.05 -1.39 -8.46
CA ASN A 25 2.13 -2.27 -8.93
C ASN A 25 3.42 -1.47 -9.09
N LEU A 26 4.40 -1.79 -8.24
CA LEU A 26 5.80 -1.36 -8.39
C LEU A 26 6.54 -2.39 -9.24
N VAL A 27 7.33 -1.93 -10.21
CA VAL A 27 8.14 -2.81 -11.07
C VAL A 27 9.62 -2.47 -10.94
N LEU A 28 10.45 -3.47 -10.68
CA LEU A 28 11.90 -3.36 -10.66
C LEU A 28 12.46 -3.87 -11.99
N LEU A 29 13.23 -3.05 -12.69
CA LEU A 29 13.90 -3.38 -13.95
C LEU A 29 15.40 -3.49 -13.71
N SER A 30 16.04 -4.58 -14.13
CA SER A 30 17.50 -4.68 -14.12
C SER A 30 18.11 -3.89 -15.26
N GLU A 31 19.16 -3.14 -14.97
CA GLU A 31 19.97 -2.44 -15.97
C GLU A 31 21.46 -2.70 -15.74
N GLY A 32 22.19 -2.91 -16.82
CA GLY A 32 23.64 -3.19 -16.74
C GLY A 32 23.98 -4.54 -16.09
N TYR A 33 23.05 -5.49 -16.06
CA TYR A 33 23.34 -6.86 -15.62
C TYR A 33 23.45 -7.79 -16.84
N ARG A 34 24.57 -8.47 -17.00
CA ARG A 34 24.76 -9.50 -18.03
C ARG A 34 23.89 -10.72 -17.76
N SER A 35 23.73 -11.58 -18.77
CA SER A 35 23.07 -12.89 -18.61
C SER A 35 23.69 -13.73 -17.49
N THR A 36 25.00 -13.65 -17.29
CA THR A 36 25.74 -14.33 -16.20
C THR A 36 25.55 -13.69 -14.83
N GLU A 37 24.96 -12.49 -14.75
CA GLU A 37 24.74 -11.72 -13.52
C GLU A 37 23.27 -11.73 -13.07
N MET A 38 22.39 -12.46 -13.77
CA MET A 38 20.95 -12.52 -13.42
C MET A 38 20.69 -13.06 -12.02
N THR A 39 21.52 -13.99 -11.52
CA THR A 39 21.42 -14.45 -10.11
C THR A 39 21.70 -13.31 -9.12
N GLN A 40 22.63 -12.42 -9.45
CA GLN A 40 22.91 -11.23 -8.63
C GLN A 40 21.71 -10.28 -8.68
N TRP A 41 21.15 -10.00 -9.87
CA TRP A 41 19.94 -9.21 -10.01
C TRP A 41 18.78 -9.76 -9.17
N HIS A 42 18.55 -11.06 -9.20
CA HIS A 42 17.49 -11.70 -8.42
C HIS A 42 17.68 -11.46 -6.92
N THR A 43 18.93 -11.52 -6.46
CA THR A 43 19.33 -11.24 -5.07
C THR A 43 19.11 -9.77 -4.73
N ASP A 44 19.52 -8.84 -5.59
CA ASP A 44 19.38 -7.39 -5.38
C ASP A 44 17.91 -6.97 -5.33
N ALA A 45 17.09 -7.49 -6.25
CA ALA A 45 15.65 -7.23 -6.28
C ALA A 45 14.95 -7.76 -5.02
N GLN A 46 15.26 -8.98 -4.58
CA GLN A 46 14.69 -9.54 -3.34
C GLN A 46 15.15 -8.76 -2.11
N PHE A 47 16.42 -8.36 -2.07
CA PHE A 47 16.98 -7.53 -1.01
C PHE A 47 16.24 -6.19 -0.93
N PHE A 48 16.07 -5.48 -2.04
CA PHE A 48 15.29 -4.23 -2.09
C PHE A 48 13.86 -4.43 -1.58
N VAL A 49 13.15 -5.45 -2.06
CA VAL A 49 11.77 -5.74 -1.62
C VAL A 49 11.72 -5.93 -0.10
N SER A 50 12.64 -6.72 0.46
CA SER A 50 12.70 -6.97 1.91
C SER A 50 12.91 -5.69 2.72
N GLN A 51 13.80 -4.83 2.26
CA GLN A 51 14.16 -3.60 2.98
C GLN A 51 13.11 -2.51 2.81
N LEU A 52 12.53 -2.36 1.61
CA LEU A 52 11.43 -1.44 1.37
C LEU A 52 10.25 -1.81 2.28
N LEU A 53 9.84 -3.08 2.30
CA LEU A 53 8.73 -3.55 3.14
C LEU A 53 9.06 -3.53 4.65
N ALA A 54 10.30 -3.30 5.06
CA ALA A 54 10.67 -3.06 6.46
C ALA A 54 10.68 -1.56 6.83
N MET A 55 10.59 -0.66 5.85
CA MET A 55 10.69 0.79 6.03
C MET A 55 9.31 1.43 6.26
N PRO A 56 9.13 2.32 7.25
CA PRO A 56 7.88 3.08 7.38
C PRO A 56 7.60 4.01 6.18
N PRO A 57 6.36 4.07 5.66
CA PRO A 57 5.17 3.37 6.15
C PRO A 57 4.92 2.01 5.45
N PHE A 58 5.80 1.57 4.56
CA PHE A 58 5.68 0.30 3.84
C PHE A 58 5.75 -0.94 4.73
N ASN A 59 6.20 -0.81 5.97
CA ASN A 59 6.15 -1.88 6.98
C ASN A 59 4.77 -2.10 7.59
N GLU A 60 3.81 -1.22 7.34
CA GLU A 60 2.45 -1.40 7.83
C GLU A 60 1.72 -2.45 7.00
N PRO A 61 1.12 -3.49 7.61
CA PRO A 61 0.31 -4.48 6.88
C PRO A 61 -0.77 -3.83 6.00
N ALA A 62 -1.31 -2.71 6.48
CA ALA A 62 -2.24 -1.86 5.75
C ALA A 62 -1.71 -1.36 4.42
N VAL A 63 -0.45 -0.91 4.39
CA VAL A 63 0.23 -0.43 3.19
C VAL A 63 0.66 -1.60 2.31
N GLN A 64 1.24 -2.65 2.89
CA GLN A 64 1.68 -3.83 2.15
C GLN A 64 0.54 -4.51 1.39
N SER A 65 -0.66 -4.50 1.97
CA SER A 65 -1.85 -5.09 1.34
C SER A 65 -2.32 -4.40 0.04
N ARG A 66 -1.79 -3.21 -0.24
CA ARG A 66 -2.19 -2.36 -1.37
C ARG A 66 -1.16 -2.38 -2.50
N ILE A 67 -0.01 -3.01 -2.28
CA ILE A 67 1.13 -2.98 -3.19
C ILE A 67 1.42 -4.39 -3.70
N ASN A 68 1.68 -4.52 -4.99
CA ASN A 68 2.40 -5.65 -5.56
C ASN A 68 3.78 -5.16 -6.02
N ILE A 69 4.80 -6.01 -5.90
CA ILE A 69 6.14 -5.70 -6.41
C ILE A 69 6.59 -6.78 -7.38
N HIS A 70 6.81 -6.39 -8.63
CA HIS A 70 7.27 -7.25 -9.72
C HIS A 70 8.75 -7.00 -9.99
N ARG A 71 9.47 -8.05 -10.35
CA ARG A 71 10.82 -8.00 -10.92
C ARG A 71 10.72 -8.37 -12.40
N VAL A 72 11.32 -7.57 -13.26
CA VAL A 72 11.47 -7.86 -14.68
C VAL A 72 12.95 -8.07 -14.97
N ASP A 73 13.25 -9.24 -15.52
CA ASP A 73 14.61 -9.67 -15.83
C ASP A 73 14.97 -9.17 -17.22
N VAL A 74 15.91 -8.23 -17.28
CA VAL A 74 16.43 -7.63 -18.52
C VAL A 74 17.94 -7.76 -18.51
N THR A 75 18.49 -8.49 -19.47
CA THR A 75 19.93 -8.62 -19.63
C THR A 75 20.49 -7.44 -20.42
N SER A 76 21.73 -7.05 -20.12
CA SER A 76 22.57 -6.17 -20.92
C SER A 76 23.77 -6.94 -21.50
N THR A 77 24.39 -6.39 -22.55
CA THR A 77 25.61 -6.94 -23.16
C THR A 77 26.80 -6.73 -22.23
N ASP A 78 26.90 -5.53 -21.67
CA ASP A 78 27.94 -5.16 -20.72
C ASP A 78 27.37 -4.90 -19.32
N SER A 79 28.28 -4.95 -18.34
CA SER A 79 27.99 -4.66 -16.95
C SER A 79 28.29 -3.19 -16.66
N GLY A 80 27.46 -2.49 -15.87
CA GLY A 80 27.67 -1.09 -15.51
C GLY A 80 26.72 -0.10 -16.16
N ALA A 81 27.20 1.14 -16.27
CA ALA A 81 26.56 2.27 -16.93
C ALA A 81 27.64 3.19 -17.51
N ASP A 82 27.25 4.06 -18.45
CA ASP A 82 28.15 5.06 -19.01
C ASP A 82 28.68 5.99 -17.92
N ASP A 83 29.99 6.21 -17.92
CA ASP A 83 30.69 7.02 -16.92
C ASP A 83 31.59 8.08 -17.60
N PRO A 84 31.00 9.19 -18.11
CA PRO A 84 31.72 10.14 -18.96
C PRO A 84 32.94 10.79 -18.32
N ALA A 85 34.09 10.73 -19.01
CA ALA A 85 35.34 11.34 -18.56
C ALA A 85 35.25 12.88 -18.43
N SER A 86 34.41 13.53 -19.24
CA SER A 86 34.13 14.97 -19.17
C SER A 86 33.54 15.42 -17.83
N CYS A 87 33.09 14.48 -17.00
CA CYS A 87 32.43 14.69 -15.73
C CYS A 87 33.19 14.06 -14.55
N GLY A 88 34.49 13.83 -14.72
CA GLY A 88 35.32 13.14 -13.73
C GLY A 88 35.06 11.63 -13.63
N GLY A 89 34.38 11.06 -14.63
CA GLY A 89 34.21 9.62 -14.78
C GLY A 89 35.42 8.92 -15.38
N THR A 90 35.33 7.60 -15.50
CA THR A 90 36.36 6.72 -16.06
C THR A 90 36.44 6.73 -17.59
N GLY A 91 35.41 7.25 -18.27
CA GLY A 91 35.24 7.17 -19.72
C GLY A 91 34.61 5.86 -20.21
N ALA A 92 34.15 5.00 -19.30
CA ALA A 92 33.49 3.74 -19.65
C ALA A 92 32.18 4.01 -20.41
N THR A 93 31.91 3.22 -21.44
CA THR A 93 30.69 3.27 -22.26
C THR A 93 30.11 1.87 -22.51
N PRO A 94 29.69 1.14 -21.45
CA PRO A 94 29.16 -0.22 -21.57
C PRO A 94 27.84 -0.27 -22.35
N LYS A 95 27.69 -1.28 -23.21
CA LYS A 95 26.45 -1.51 -23.97
C LYS A 95 25.35 -2.10 -23.11
N THR A 96 24.41 -1.26 -22.69
CA THR A 96 23.31 -1.65 -21.81
C THR A 96 21.92 -1.38 -22.40
N TYR A 97 20.93 -2.13 -21.93
CA TYR A 97 19.60 -2.20 -22.53
C TYR A 97 18.82 -0.89 -22.40
N PHE A 98 18.91 -0.22 -21.25
CA PHE A 98 18.24 1.05 -21.00
C PHE A 98 19.17 2.26 -21.16
N ASP A 99 20.37 2.08 -21.72
CA ASP A 99 21.34 3.15 -21.99
C ASP A 99 21.62 4.05 -20.77
N ALA A 100 21.81 3.42 -19.60
CA ALA A 100 22.05 4.18 -18.37
C ALA A 100 23.36 4.96 -18.42
N THR A 101 23.33 6.22 -17.99
CA THR A 101 24.48 7.13 -17.96
C THR A 101 24.52 7.99 -16.71
N TYR A 102 25.72 8.13 -16.15
CA TYR A 102 26.04 9.20 -15.20
C TYR A 102 26.21 10.55 -15.93
N CYS A 103 26.37 11.62 -15.16
CA CYS A 103 26.56 12.97 -15.68
C CYS A 103 25.41 13.51 -16.54
N ALA A 104 24.19 13.05 -16.29
CA ALA A 104 23.03 13.73 -16.84
C ALA A 104 23.02 15.20 -16.33
N GLY A 105 22.75 16.15 -17.23
CA GLY A 105 22.72 17.57 -16.89
C GLY A 105 24.03 18.16 -16.34
N GLY A 106 25.18 17.49 -16.51
CA GLY A 106 26.48 17.96 -16.01
C GLY A 106 26.76 17.66 -14.53
N LEU A 107 25.89 16.90 -13.85
CA LEU A 107 26.08 16.52 -12.45
C LEU A 107 26.64 15.09 -12.35
N ALA A 108 27.87 14.95 -11.87
CA ALA A 108 28.58 13.66 -11.85
C ALA A 108 27.84 12.49 -11.18
N ARG A 109 27.00 12.78 -10.17
CA ARG A 109 26.18 11.78 -9.44
C ARG A 109 24.81 11.52 -10.07
N LEU A 110 24.37 12.34 -11.03
CA LEU A 110 23.05 12.20 -11.63
C LEU A 110 23.09 11.05 -12.63
N LEU A 111 22.42 9.96 -12.25
CA LEU A 111 22.32 8.72 -13.02
C LEU A 111 20.92 8.64 -13.61
N THR A 112 20.84 8.46 -14.92
CA THR A 112 19.57 8.35 -15.65
C THR A 112 19.59 7.13 -16.57
N ALA A 113 18.42 6.70 -17.03
CA ALA A 113 18.24 5.67 -18.05
C ALA A 113 17.17 6.12 -19.06
N ASP A 114 17.15 5.52 -20.24
CA ASP A 114 16.14 5.80 -21.26
C ASP A 114 14.74 5.44 -20.76
N THR A 115 13.98 6.48 -20.43
CA THR A 115 12.64 6.36 -19.86
C THR A 115 11.64 5.79 -20.86
N ALA A 116 11.79 6.07 -22.16
CA ALA A 116 10.86 5.58 -23.18
C ALA A 116 11.02 4.08 -23.39
N ILE A 117 12.26 3.59 -23.43
CA ILE A 117 12.55 2.15 -23.48
C ILE A 117 12.03 1.46 -22.23
N ALA A 118 12.30 2.02 -21.04
CA ALA A 118 11.80 1.48 -19.77
C ALA A 118 10.26 1.36 -19.78
N GLN A 119 9.54 2.43 -20.12
CA GLN A 119 8.06 2.42 -20.21
C GLN A 119 7.52 1.43 -21.23
N GLY A 120 8.23 1.21 -22.35
CA GLY A 120 7.90 0.18 -23.33
C GLY A 120 7.96 -1.22 -22.72
N VAL A 121 9.03 -1.54 -21.97
CA VAL A 121 9.16 -2.81 -21.26
C VAL A 121 8.09 -2.96 -20.19
N LEU A 122 7.88 -1.93 -19.37
CA LEU A 122 6.87 -1.93 -18.30
C LEU A 122 5.48 -2.24 -18.85
N SER A 123 5.07 -1.56 -19.92
CA SER A 123 3.74 -1.73 -20.51
C SER A 123 3.55 -3.09 -21.17
N ALA A 124 4.63 -3.69 -21.69
CA ALA A 124 4.60 -5.04 -22.26
C ALA A 124 4.56 -6.15 -21.18
N GLN A 125 5.30 -5.96 -20.08
CA GLN A 125 5.52 -6.99 -19.06
C GLN A 125 4.48 -6.93 -17.93
N VAL A 126 4.11 -5.74 -17.49
CA VAL A 126 3.14 -5.51 -16.41
C VAL A 126 2.20 -4.37 -16.83
N PRO A 127 1.19 -4.61 -17.69
CA PRO A 127 0.35 -3.54 -18.25
C PRO A 127 -0.37 -2.64 -17.22
N ALA A 128 -0.55 -3.13 -15.99
CA ALA A 128 -1.12 -2.36 -14.87
C ALA A 128 -0.04 -1.80 -13.92
N TRP A 129 1.17 -1.56 -14.41
CA TRP A 129 2.22 -0.89 -13.64
C TRP A 129 1.78 0.52 -13.23
N HIS A 130 2.21 0.95 -12.05
CA HIS A 130 1.93 2.29 -11.54
C HIS A 130 3.19 3.10 -11.33
N GLN A 131 4.28 2.45 -10.91
CA GLN A 131 5.60 3.05 -10.84
C GLN A 131 6.67 1.99 -11.09
N ALA A 132 7.86 2.44 -11.51
CA ALA A 132 9.01 1.57 -11.64
C ALA A 132 10.30 2.19 -11.09
N ILE A 133 11.25 1.31 -10.81
CA ILE A 133 12.65 1.61 -10.48
C ILE A 133 13.54 0.83 -11.45
N VAL A 134 14.39 1.55 -12.18
CA VAL A 134 15.52 0.97 -12.92
C VAL A 134 16.70 0.84 -11.96
N VAL A 135 17.11 -0.39 -11.68
CA VAL A 135 18.23 -0.70 -10.79
C VAL A 135 19.45 -1.01 -11.65
N VAL A 136 20.44 -0.14 -11.56
CA VAL A 136 21.64 -0.16 -12.39
C VAL A 136 22.77 -0.86 -11.63
N ASN A 137 23.34 -1.90 -12.22
CA ASN A 137 24.47 -2.65 -11.67
C ASN A 137 25.77 -1.82 -11.71
N SER A 138 25.93 -0.91 -10.75
CA SER A 138 27.08 -0.03 -10.67
C SER A 138 27.45 0.27 -9.23
N ALA A 139 28.75 0.18 -8.93
CA ALA A 139 29.29 0.53 -7.62
C ALA A 139 29.47 2.04 -7.41
N LYS A 140 29.30 2.87 -8.44
CA LYS A 140 29.39 4.34 -8.34
C LYS A 140 28.08 4.93 -7.84
N TYR A 141 28.15 5.84 -6.88
CA TYR A 141 26.95 6.50 -6.33
C TYR A 141 26.21 7.34 -7.37
N GLY A 142 24.91 7.08 -7.50
CA GLY A 142 23.99 7.91 -8.27
C GLY A 142 22.57 7.36 -8.31
N GLY A 143 21.65 8.25 -8.64
CA GLY A 143 20.22 7.99 -8.81
C GLY A 143 19.51 9.22 -9.36
N SER A 144 18.24 9.06 -9.69
CA SER A 144 17.33 10.13 -10.06
C SER A 144 15.87 9.70 -9.92
N GLY A 145 15.00 10.65 -9.58
CA GLY A 145 13.56 10.52 -9.71
C GLY A 145 13.09 10.84 -11.12
N GLY A 146 11.81 10.63 -11.40
CA GLY A 146 11.21 10.98 -12.68
C GLY A 146 9.98 10.12 -12.99
N ALA A 147 9.67 9.96 -14.28
CA ALA A 147 8.61 9.04 -14.69
C ALA A 147 8.96 7.57 -14.34
N VAL A 148 10.25 7.24 -14.35
CA VAL A 148 10.82 6.06 -13.71
C VAL A 148 11.90 6.53 -12.75
N ALA A 149 11.97 5.92 -11.57
CA ALA A 149 13.10 6.15 -10.67
C ALA A 149 14.32 5.37 -11.18
N VAL A 150 15.52 5.87 -10.94
CA VAL A 150 16.79 5.23 -11.31
C VAL A 150 17.70 5.22 -10.10
N THR A 151 18.37 4.11 -9.84
CA THR A 151 19.34 3.98 -8.74
C THR A 151 20.47 3.04 -9.13
N SER A 152 21.66 3.30 -8.61
CA SER A 152 22.82 2.39 -8.71
C SER A 152 22.90 1.49 -7.48
N THR A 153 23.42 0.27 -7.62
CA THR A 153 23.63 -0.68 -6.49
C THR A 153 24.81 -0.33 -5.57
N SER A 154 25.11 0.95 -5.39
CA SER A 154 26.22 1.43 -4.56
C SER A 154 25.83 1.62 -3.09
N GLY A 155 26.69 1.18 -2.16
CA GLY A 155 26.52 1.45 -0.73
C GLY A 155 25.12 1.13 -0.18
N ASN A 156 24.47 2.12 0.45
CA ASN A 156 23.10 1.99 0.95
C ASN A 156 22.05 2.38 -0.11
N TRP A 157 22.13 1.77 -1.30
CA TRP A 157 21.31 2.14 -2.45
C TRP A 157 19.80 1.98 -2.24
N VAL A 158 19.38 1.15 -1.30
CA VAL A 158 17.94 0.98 -1.00
C VAL A 158 17.33 2.27 -0.47
N THR A 159 18.04 3.03 0.38
CA THR A 159 17.51 4.31 0.87
C THR A 159 17.48 5.36 -0.23
N VAL A 160 18.47 5.35 -1.13
CA VAL A 160 18.44 6.17 -2.36
C VAL A 160 17.25 5.79 -3.22
N ALA A 161 17.04 4.49 -3.48
CA ALA A 161 15.91 4.00 -4.25
C ALA A 161 14.56 4.38 -3.63
N ALA A 162 14.43 4.34 -2.31
CA ALA A 162 13.24 4.79 -1.60
C ALA A 162 13.05 6.32 -1.72
N HIS A 163 14.13 7.11 -1.66
CA HIS A 163 14.11 8.55 -1.90
C HIS A 163 13.62 8.86 -3.33
N GLU A 164 14.19 8.21 -4.35
CA GLU A 164 13.77 8.42 -5.75
C GLU A 164 12.34 7.94 -6.02
N LEU A 165 11.90 6.88 -5.33
CA LEU A 165 10.51 6.46 -5.33
C LEU A 165 9.59 7.51 -4.68
N GLY A 166 10.09 8.24 -3.66
CA GLY A 166 9.44 9.40 -3.05
C GLY A 166 9.01 10.43 -4.08
N HIS A 167 9.92 10.82 -4.98
CA HIS A 167 9.61 11.70 -6.11
C HIS A 167 8.64 11.05 -7.09
N SER A 168 9.03 9.87 -7.58
CA SER A 168 8.43 9.28 -8.78
C SER A 168 7.02 8.74 -8.53
N ALA A 169 6.77 8.12 -7.37
CA ALA A 169 5.46 7.56 -7.03
C ALA A 169 4.54 8.53 -6.28
N PHE A 170 5.10 9.42 -5.45
CA PHE A 170 4.34 10.11 -4.41
C PHE A 170 4.38 11.63 -4.53
N GLY A 171 5.09 12.17 -5.53
CA GLY A 171 5.17 13.61 -5.80
C GLY A 171 5.80 14.41 -4.67
N LEU A 172 6.69 13.78 -3.88
CA LEU A 172 7.45 14.46 -2.85
C LEU A 172 8.54 15.32 -3.50
N ALA A 173 8.78 16.51 -2.97
CA ALA A 173 9.92 17.33 -3.33
C ALA A 173 11.12 17.01 -2.42
N ASP A 174 12.30 17.40 -2.86
CA ASP A 174 13.48 17.40 -2.00
C ASP A 174 13.32 18.38 -0.85
N GLU A 175 13.66 17.91 0.35
CA GLU A 175 13.63 18.67 1.59
C GLU A 175 15.02 19.18 1.97
N TYR A 176 16.07 18.85 1.22
CA TYR A 176 17.39 19.43 1.43
C TYR A 176 17.48 20.84 0.83
N GLU A 177 18.25 21.66 1.50
CA GLU A 177 18.34 23.10 1.33
C GLU A 177 19.44 23.56 0.38
N SER A 178 19.99 22.66 -0.45
CA SER A 178 21.05 22.99 -1.43
C SER A 178 20.92 22.17 -2.71
N TRP A 179 21.35 22.68 -3.85
CA TRP A 179 21.31 21.94 -5.12
C TRP A 179 22.56 21.06 -5.32
N ALA A 180 23.74 21.67 -5.16
CA ALA A 180 25.03 21.01 -5.33
C ALA A 180 25.65 20.51 -4.01
N GLY A 181 24.96 20.72 -2.89
CA GLY A 181 25.42 20.41 -1.54
C GLY A 181 26.00 21.63 -0.83
N CYS A 182 25.81 21.72 0.48
CA CYS A 182 26.19 22.89 1.28
C CYS A 182 27.69 23.22 1.25
N GLU A 183 28.55 22.23 0.99
CA GLU A 183 30.00 22.41 0.91
C GLU A 183 30.48 22.90 -0.47
N SER A 184 29.59 22.97 -1.47
CA SER A 184 29.97 23.33 -2.84
C SER A 184 30.24 24.82 -3.04
N GLY A 185 29.83 25.67 -2.10
CA GLY A 185 29.88 27.13 -2.24
C GLY A 185 28.93 27.67 -3.31
N GLU A 186 27.78 27.02 -3.53
CA GLU A 186 26.77 27.53 -4.46
C GLU A 186 26.22 28.90 -4.03
N THR A 187 25.95 29.80 -4.98
CA THR A 187 25.50 31.18 -4.70
C THR A 187 24.16 31.53 -5.34
N GLY A 188 23.55 30.56 -6.05
CA GLY A 188 22.30 30.75 -6.80
C GLY A 188 21.02 30.35 -6.06
N GLN A 189 21.15 29.77 -4.85
CA GLN A 189 20.04 29.13 -4.13
C GLN A 189 19.71 29.79 -2.78
N ASN A 190 20.05 31.07 -2.62
CA ASN A 190 19.94 31.74 -1.35
C ASN A 190 18.49 31.82 -0.82
N SER A 191 17.54 32.20 -1.67
CA SER A 191 16.15 32.33 -1.26
C SER A 191 15.19 32.07 -2.41
N TYR A 192 14.16 31.29 -2.14
CA TYR A 192 13.11 31.00 -3.11
C TYR A 192 12.15 32.19 -3.25
N SER A 193 11.85 32.58 -4.49
CA SER A 193 10.97 33.71 -4.83
C SER A 193 9.80 33.32 -5.74
N GLY A 194 9.59 32.02 -5.95
CA GLY A 194 8.52 31.49 -6.79
C GLY A 194 7.16 31.42 -6.09
N THR A 195 6.23 30.70 -6.71
CA THR A 195 4.88 30.44 -6.18
C THR A 195 4.85 29.23 -5.27
N GLU A 196 3.76 29.05 -4.52
CA GLU A 196 3.57 27.88 -3.65
C GLU A 196 3.82 26.57 -4.41
N PRO A 197 4.78 25.72 -3.99
CA PRO A 197 5.05 24.45 -4.65
C PRO A 197 3.82 23.54 -4.64
N THR A 198 3.67 22.66 -5.63
CA THR A 198 2.57 21.66 -5.63
C THR A 198 2.86 20.48 -4.70
N ALA A 199 4.14 20.18 -4.47
CA ALA A 199 4.58 19.08 -3.62
C ALA A 199 4.01 19.20 -2.18
N PRO A 200 3.62 18.08 -1.55
CA PRO A 200 2.93 18.11 -0.27
C PRO A 200 3.86 18.35 0.94
N ASN A 201 5.18 18.20 0.75
CA ASN A 201 6.19 18.24 1.82
C ASN A 201 7.11 19.48 1.75
N VAL A 202 6.80 20.47 0.91
CA VAL A 202 7.52 21.76 0.85
C VAL A 202 6.52 22.90 0.63
N THR A 203 6.72 24.05 1.26
CA THR A 203 5.75 25.17 1.23
C THR A 203 6.38 26.53 1.49
N LEU A 204 5.77 27.62 1.00
CA LEU A 204 6.08 28.99 1.41
C LEU A 204 5.43 29.34 2.76
N ASP A 205 4.39 28.61 3.16
CA ASP A 205 3.54 28.95 4.30
C ASP A 205 4.06 28.32 5.61
N SER A 206 4.42 29.16 6.58
CA SER A 206 4.79 28.71 7.93
C SER A 206 3.67 28.83 8.96
N GLY A 207 2.44 29.16 8.55
CA GLY A 207 1.29 29.39 9.43
C GLY A 207 0.72 28.09 9.99
N ARG A 208 0.57 27.99 11.32
CA ARG A 208 0.10 26.75 12.00
C ARG A 208 -1.18 26.17 11.42
N THR A 209 -2.16 27.01 11.08
CA THR A 209 -3.50 26.59 10.65
C THR A 209 -3.66 26.51 9.13
N THR A 210 -2.72 27.08 8.37
CA THR A 210 -2.80 27.22 6.91
C THR A 210 -1.80 26.33 6.18
N ILE A 211 -0.70 25.94 6.85
CA ILE A 211 0.34 25.08 6.28
C ILE A 211 -0.26 23.75 5.82
N LYS A 212 0.29 23.19 4.73
CA LYS A 212 -0.19 21.96 4.09
C LYS A 212 -0.40 20.77 5.05
N TRP A 213 0.40 20.70 6.10
CA TRP A 213 0.35 19.65 7.12
C TRP A 213 -0.17 20.12 8.49
N ALA A 214 -0.95 21.20 8.54
CA ALA A 214 -1.54 21.76 9.76
C ALA A 214 -2.11 20.70 10.72
N PRO A 215 -2.86 19.66 10.28
CA PRO A 215 -3.42 18.65 11.18
C PRO A 215 -2.38 17.77 11.91
N LEU A 216 -1.11 17.80 11.49
CA LEU A 216 -0.02 17.03 12.10
C LEU A 216 0.86 17.88 13.03
N VAL A 217 0.68 19.20 13.05
CA VAL A 217 1.44 20.10 13.90
C VAL A 217 0.84 20.08 15.31
N GLN A 218 1.63 19.67 16.30
CA GLN A 218 1.21 19.71 17.71
C GLN A 218 1.06 21.15 18.20
N ALA A 219 0.10 21.38 19.10
CA ALA A 219 -0.20 22.73 19.62
C ALA A 219 1.03 23.43 20.22
N ALA A 220 1.94 22.67 20.84
CA ALA A 220 3.15 23.19 21.47
C ALA A 220 4.31 23.47 20.49
N THR A 221 4.29 22.95 19.26
CA THR A 221 5.39 23.15 18.30
C THR A 221 5.50 24.62 17.89
N ALA A 222 6.63 25.30 18.10
CA ALA A 222 6.81 26.68 17.65
C ALA A 222 6.72 26.80 16.11
N MET A 223 6.13 27.90 15.60
CA MET A 223 5.92 28.13 14.16
C MET A 223 6.38 29.54 13.74
N PRO A 224 7.30 29.66 12.75
CA PRO A 224 8.09 28.57 12.20
C PRO A 224 8.95 27.91 13.29
N THR A 225 9.29 26.65 13.07
CA THR A 225 10.08 25.86 14.02
C THR A 225 11.56 26.23 13.91
N THR A 226 12.04 26.53 12.71
CA THR A 226 13.38 27.09 12.47
C THR A 226 13.31 28.18 11.41
N ARG A 227 14.24 29.13 11.48
CA ARG A 227 14.54 30.08 10.42
C ARG A 227 16.03 30.09 10.19
N ASN A 228 16.45 30.13 8.93
CA ASN A 228 17.86 30.29 8.61
C ASN A 228 18.24 31.77 8.83
N ALA A 229 19.26 32.01 9.66
CA ALA A 229 19.71 33.35 10.00
C ALA A 229 20.49 34.05 8.87
N ASP A 230 21.09 33.27 7.96
CA ASP A 230 21.86 33.77 6.82
C ASP A 230 21.55 32.95 5.57
N CYS A 231 20.73 33.53 4.69
CA CYS A 231 20.33 32.90 3.43
C CYS A 231 21.47 32.75 2.43
N ALA A 232 22.67 33.29 2.66
CA ALA A 232 23.83 33.06 1.80
C ALA A 232 24.51 31.70 2.05
N VAL A 233 24.10 30.99 3.11
CA VAL A 233 24.65 29.68 3.47
C VAL A 233 23.55 28.71 3.90
N CYS A 234 23.81 27.41 3.83
CA CYS A 234 22.94 26.42 4.46
C CYS A 234 22.85 26.65 5.98
N ASP A 235 21.68 26.38 6.56
CA ASP A 235 21.44 26.56 7.99
C ASP A 235 22.29 25.57 8.83
N PRO A 236 23.26 26.05 9.63
CA PRO A 236 24.10 25.19 10.46
C PRO A 236 23.42 24.75 11.76
N GLN A 237 22.20 25.23 12.02
CA GLN A 237 21.47 25.00 13.25
C GLN A 237 21.23 23.50 13.53
N PRO A 238 21.46 23.02 14.78
CA PRO A 238 21.02 21.69 15.19
C PRO A 238 19.49 21.63 15.39
N ASN A 239 18.92 20.42 15.36
CA ASN A 239 17.49 20.23 15.59
C ASN A 239 17.06 20.79 16.97
N PRO A 240 16.22 21.83 17.04
CA PRO A 240 15.87 22.47 18.32
C PRO A 240 14.73 21.74 19.05
N VAL A 241 14.15 20.71 18.44
CA VAL A 241 13.00 19.97 18.95
C VAL A 241 13.27 18.46 18.95
N ALA A 242 12.40 17.70 19.62
CA ALA A 242 12.50 16.24 19.63
C ALA A 242 12.44 15.67 18.20
N ALA A 243 13.17 14.58 17.95
CA ALA A 243 13.17 13.89 16.67
C ALA A 243 11.74 13.49 16.26
N GLY A 244 11.40 13.69 14.99
CA GLY A 244 10.06 13.41 14.46
C GLY A 244 9.00 14.49 14.73
N THR A 245 9.34 15.59 15.41
CA THR A 245 8.42 16.74 15.56
C THR A 245 8.07 17.31 14.20
N ILE A 246 6.76 17.45 13.93
CA ILE A 246 6.24 18.09 12.71
C ILE A 246 6.02 19.58 12.96
N GLY A 247 6.61 20.41 12.11
CA GLY A 247 6.64 21.87 12.23
C GLY A 247 6.92 22.52 10.89
N ALA A 248 7.46 23.74 10.89
CA ALA A 248 7.92 24.43 9.68
C ALA A 248 9.40 24.76 9.82
N PHE A 249 10.26 23.97 9.20
CA PHE A 249 11.71 24.12 9.25
C PHE A 249 12.17 24.82 7.97
N GLU A 250 12.75 26.01 8.07
CA GLU A 250 13.20 26.76 6.89
C GLU A 250 14.41 26.08 6.22
N GLY A 251 14.46 26.17 4.89
CA GLY A 251 15.40 25.48 4.01
C GLY A 251 14.79 24.23 3.39
N ALA A 252 14.50 24.24 2.10
CA ALA A 252 13.91 23.10 1.39
C ALA A 252 13.94 23.35 -0.12
N GLY A 253 13.71 22.30 -0.92
CA GLY A 253 13.57 22.42 -2.36
C GLY A 253 14.78 23.07 -3.02
N TYR A 254 15.98 22.75 -2.51
CA TYR A 254 17.27 23.30 -2.91
C TYR A 254 17.59 24.72 -2.45
N TYR A 255 16.70 25.41 -1.75
CA TYR A 255 16.93 26.79 -1.29
C TYR A 255 17.25 26.87 0.21
N HIS A 256 18.19 27.76 0.56
CA HIS A 256 18.61 27.99 1.95
C HIS A 256 17.50 28.68 2.78
N CYS A 257 16.66 29.50 2.13
CA CYS A 257 15.57 30.26 2.75
C CYS A 257 14.30 30.28 1.87
N GLY A 258 13.18 30.73 2.45
CA GLY A 258 11.94 31.03 1.73
C GLY A 258 11.02 29.83 1.51
N LEU A 259 11.51 28.60 1.72
CA LEU A 259 10.72 27.37 1.73
C LEU A 259 10.86 26.64 3.06
N PHE A 260 9.79 25.97 3.48
CA PHE A 260 9.72 25.17 4.69
C PHE A 260 9.49 23.70 4.37
N ARG A 261 10.20 22.84 5.11
CA ARG A 261 9.97 21.39 5.17
C ARG A 261 9.27 20.99 6.48
N PRO A 262 8.57 19.84 6.54
CA PRO A 262 7.75 19.45 7.67
C PRO A 262 8.52 18.93 8.88
N ALA A 263 9.73 18.42 8.70
CA ALA A 263 10.53 17.81 9.75
C ALA A 263 12.00 18.16 9.59
N PHE A 264 12.75 18.15 10.70
CA PHE A 264 14.19 18.42 10.65
C PHE A 264 14.94 17.36 9.81
N ASN A 265 14.59 16.08 9.97
CA ASN A 265 15.14 14.95 9.23
C ASN A 265 14.03 14.21 8.49
N CYS A 266 14.32 13.77 7.27
CA CYS A 266 13.40 13.01 6.42
C CYS A 266 14.19 12.25 5.35
N MET A 267 13.58 11.21 4.77
CA MET A 267 14.10 10.51 3.58
C MET A 267 14.40 11.50 2.45
N MET A 268 13.54 12.51 2.29
CA MET A 268 13.67 13.53 1.25
C MET A 268 14.73 14.60 1.56
N ARG A 269 15.40 14.55 2.72
CA ARG A 269 16.47 15.48 3.08
C ARG A 269 17.82 14.79 3.22
N ASN A 270 17.88 13.73 4.02
CA ASN A 270 19.14 13.10 4.43
C ASN A 270 19.04 11.58 4.59
N LEU A 271 18.14 10.94 3.83
CA LEU A 271 17.99 9.48 3.78
C LEU A 271 17.65 8.80 5.13
N THR A 272 17.15 9.57 6.09
CA THR A 272 16.49 9.03 7.29
C THR A 272 15.08 8.52 6.94
N PRO A 273 14.37 7.76 7.79
CA PRO A 273 13.00 7.34 7.48
C PRO A 273 12.10 8.53 7.11
N PHE A 274 11.12 8.31 6.23
CA PHE A 274 10.15 9.34 5.81
C PHE A 274 9.52 10.02 7.03
N CYS A 275 9.41 11.35 7.01
CA CYS A 275 8.72 12.10 8.05
C CYS A 275 7.20 11.81 8.02
N ALA A 276 6.47 12.13 9.09
CA ALA A 276 5.04 11.80 9.19
C ALA A 276 4.18 12.42 8.06
N VAL A 277 4.60 13.56 7.51
CA VAL A 277 3.92 14.19 6.35
C VAL A 277 4.12 13.35 5.09
N CYS A 278 5.36 12.98 4.77
CA CYS A 278 5.66 12.09 3.63
C CYS A 278 5.00 10.72 3.78
N GLN A 279 5.04 10.12 4.98
CA GLN A 279 4.34 8.86 5.24
C GLN A 279 2.82 8.99 5.04
N ARG A 280 2.20 10.11 5.45
CA ARG A 280 0.78 10.37 5.21
C ARG A 280 0.47 10.49 3.71
N THR A 281 1.35 11.12 2.92
CA THR A 281 1.21 11.20 1.46
C THR A 281 1.30 9.82 0.82
N ILE A 282 2.27 8.98 1.22
CA ILE A 282 2.40 7.60 0.72
C ILE A 282 1.13 6.81 1.02
N ARG A 283 0.65 6.80 2.27
CA ARG A 283 -0.61 6.13 2.65
C ARG A 283 -1.79 6.60 1.80
N ARG A 284 -1.94 7.92 1.60
CA ARG A 284 -3.00 8.52 0.79
C ARG A 284 -2.94 8.11 -0.68
N THR A 285 -1.75 8.07 -1.25
CA THR A 285 -1.54 7.64 -2.65
C THR A 285 -1.95 6.18 -2.84
N LEU A 286 -1.72 5.36 -1.81
CA LEU A 286 -2.02 3.93 -1.84
C LEU A 286 -3.45 3.59 -1.41
N ASN A 287 -4.16 4.49 -0.73
CA ASN A 287 -5.55 4.27 -0.27
C ASN A 287 -6.51 3.76 -1.37
N PRO A 288 -6.46 4.25 -2.63
CA PRO A 288 -7.35 3.76 -3.69
C PRO A 288 -7.16 2.28 -4.05
N PHE A 289 -6.03 1.69 -3.65
CA PHE A 289 -5.70 0.28 -3.90
C PHE A 289 -6.05 -0.62 -2.72
N GLU A 290 -6.78 -0.09 -1.74
CA GLU A 290 -7.49 -0.92 -0.76
C GLU A 290 -8.55 -1.73 -1.49
N TRP A 291 -8.51 -3.05 -1.32
CA TRP A 291 -9.41 -3.91 -2.08
C TRP A 291 -10.84 -3.77 -1.56
N ALA A 292 -11.75 -3.38 -2.44
CA ALA A 292 -13.18 -3.52 -2.24
C ALA A 292 -13.66 -4.78 -2.97
N PRO A 293 -13.95 -5.88 -2.26
CA PRO A 293 -14.60 -7.05 -2.84
C PRO A 293 -15.87 -6.68 -3.61
N ARG A 294 -16.06 -7.26 -4.81
CA ARG A 294 -17.33 -7.16 -5.54
C ARG A 294 -18.36 -8.00 -4.79
N VAL A 295 -19.38 -7.30 -4.26
CA VAL A 295 -20.50 -7.90 -3.54
C VAL A 295 -21.71 -8.02 -4.47
N VAL A 296 -22.33 -9.19 -4.53
CA VAL A 296 -23.56 -9.44 -5.30
C VAL A 296 -24.68 -9.96 -4.41
N ASP A 297 -25.92 -9.66 -4.79
CA ASP A 297 -27.09 -10.21 -4.11
C ASP A 297 -27.48 -11.54 -4.76
N VAL A 298 -27.81 -12.52 -3.93
CA VAL A 298 -28.23 -13.85 -4.35
C VAL A 298 -29.47 -14.29 -3.59
N ARG A 299 -30.07 -15.37 -4.08
CA ARG A 299 -31.27 -15.96 -3.52
C ARG A 299 -30.97 -17.34 -2.96
N ALA A 300 -31.59 -17.69 -1.85
CA ALA A 300 -31.67 -19.07 -1.37
C ALA A 300 -32.97 -19.74 -1.88
N PRO A 301 -32.92 -21.03 -2.24
CA PRO A 301 -31.75 -21.92 -2.19
C PRO A 301 -30.85 -21.82 -3.44
N ASP A 302 -31.10 -20.91 -4.38
CA ASP A 302 -30.39 -20.84 -5.67
C ASP A 302 -28.86 -20.80 -5.53
N ILE A 303 -28.34 -20.08 -4.52
CA ILE A 303 -26.91 -20.02 -4.17
C ILE A 303 -26.30 -21.40 -3.89
N ASN A 304 -27.08 -22.37 -3.40
CA ASN A 304 -26.58 -23.71 -3.11
C ASN A 304 -26.16 -24.44 -4.38
N PHE A 305 -26.80 -24.17 -5.53
CA PHE A 305 -26.42 -24.77 -6.82
C PHE A 305 -25.05 -24.32 -7.32
N VAL A 306 -24.51 -23.21 -6.79
CA VAL A 306 -23.12 -22.81 -7.04
C VAL A 306 -22.16 -23.88 -6.51
N PHE A 307 -22.50 -24.57 -5.42
CA PHE A 307 -21.60 -25.51 -4.74
C PHE A 307 -22.02 -26.97 -4.90
N ASP A 308 -23.31 -27.27 -4.97
CA ASP A 308 -23.84 -28.64 -5.06
C ASP A 308 -25.01 -28.72 -6.07
N PRO A 309 -24.95 -29.63 -7.08
CA PRO A 309 -25.98 -29.72 -8.11
C PRO A 309 -27.36 -30.14 -7.58
N SER A 310 -27.44 -30.72 -6.37
CA SER A 310 -28.70 -31.03 -5.71
C SER A 310 -29.43 -29.79 -5.17
N GLY A 311 -28.77 -28.64 -5.11
CA GLY A 311 -29.30 -27.42 -4.48
C GLY A 311 -29.41 -27.50 -2.96
N THR A 312 -28.86 -28.55 -2.35
CA THR A 312 -28.91 -28.78 -0.90
C THR A 312 -27.50 -28.82 -0.32
N LEU A 313 -27.26 -28.03 0.73
CA LEU A 313 -26.00 -28.04 1.46
C LEU A 313 -26.25 -28.46 2.92
N VAL A 314 -25.50 -29.47 3.39
CA VAL A 314 -25.51 -29.85 4.81
C VAL A 314 -24.58 -28.92 5.57
N VAL A 315 -25.14 -27.93 6.24
CA VAL A 315 -24.37 -26.88 6.92
C VAL A 315 -23.88 -27.29 8.30
N ASN A 316 -22.75 -26.74 8.72
CA ASN A 316 -22.19 -26.84 10.06
C ASN A 316 -21.97 -25.44 10.63
N ASP A 317 -22.78 -25.09 11.63
CA ASP A 317 -22.80 -23.78 12.24
C ASP A 317 -22.11 -23.79 13.61
N ILE A 318 -21.33 -22.75 13.89
CA ILE A 318 -21.06 -22.30 15.26
C ILE A 318 -21.71 -20.93 15.46
N ALA A 319 -22.21 -20.68 16.66
CA ALA A 319 -22.93 -19.46 16.98
C ALA A 319 -22.56 -18.93 18.38
N PRO A 320 -21.32 -18.46 18.60
CA PRO A 320 -20.97 -17.83 19.86
C PRO A 320 -21.87 -16.63 20.18
N ALA A 321 -22.19 -16.51 21.46
CA ALA A 321 -22.99 -15.45 22.02
C ALA A 321 -22.32 -14.08 21.87
N ILE A 322 -23.11 -13.08 21.48
CA ILE A 322 -22.76 -11.66 21.54
C ILE A 322 -23.45 -11.09 22.77
N GLN A 323 -22.67 -10.54 23.70
CA GLN A 323 -23.16 -9.84 24.87
C GLN A 323 -22.56 -8.45 24.90
N LEU A 324 -23.41 -7.43 24.84
CA LEU A 324 -22.98 -6.02 24.80
C LEU A 324 -23.21 -5.37 26.15
N ALA A 325 -22.26 -4.55 26.58
CA ALA A 325 -22.36 -3.82 27.84
C ALA A 325 -23.57 -2.87 27.81
N GLY A 326 -24.40 -2.91 28.85
CA GLY A 326 -25.60 -2.07 28.96
C GLY A 326 -26.82 -2.60 28.19
N ALA A 327 -26.73 -3.77 27.56
CA ALA A 327 -27.87 -4.47 26.97
C ALA A 327 -28.26 -5.71 27.80
N THR A 328 -29.48 -6.19 27.62
CA THR A 328 -29.96 -7.47 28.17
C THR A 328 -30.20 -8.48 27.05
N GLY A 329 -30.16 -9.77 27.40
CA GLY A 329 -30.23 -10.86 26.42
C GLY A 329 -28.89 -11.13 25.72
N SER A 330 -28.92 -11.91 24.63
CA SER A 330 -27.71 -12.23 23.88
C SER A 330 -28.00 -12.41 22.40
N GLY A 331 -27.18 -11.77 21.57
CA GLY A 331 -27.14 -12.01 20.14
C GLY A 331 -26.21 -13.18 19.83
N PHE A 332 -25.92 -13.40 18.55
CA PHE A 332 -24.89 -14.36 18.15
C PHE A 332 -24.23 -13.97 16.83
N LEU A 333 -22.97 -14.36 16.67
CA LEU A 333 -22.31 -14.43 15.38
C LEU A 333 -22.42 -15.86 14.88
N GLN A 334 -23.21 -16.10 13.85
CA GLN A 334 -23.22 -17.39 13.18
C GLN A 334 -22.08 -17.45 12.18
N SER A 335 -21.18 -18.43 12.34
CA SER A 335 -20.19 -18.82 11.34
C SER A 335 -20.57 -20.19 10.82
N ARG A 336 -20.95 -20.21 9.54
CA ARG A 336 -21.50 -21.35 8.83
C ARG A 336 -20.50 -21.88 7.83
N LEU A 337 -20.38 -23.20 7.79
CA LEU A 337 -19.65 -23.93 6.76
C LEU A 337 -20.60 -24.81 5.98
N ALA A 338 -20.27 -25.05 4.72
CA ALA A 338 -20.86 -26.13 3.93
C ALA A 338 -19.75 -27.00 3.32
N PRO A 339 -20.09 -28.20 2.79
CA PRO A 339 -19.13 -29.10 2.19
C PRO A 339 -18.38 -28.45 1.03
N ARG A 340 -17.21 -28.99 0.72
CA ARG A 340 -16.43 -28.60 -0.46
C ARG A 340 -17.30 -28.77 -1.71
N GLY A 341 -17.31 -27.75 -2.57
CA GLY A 341 -18.10 -27.74 -3.79
C GLY A 341 -17.81 -28.93 -4.70
N VAL A 342 -18.88 -29.53 -5.21
CA VAL A 342 -18.88 -30.76 -6.00
C VAL A 342 -18.31 -30.50 -7.39
N ALA A 343 -17.62 -31.48 -7.97
CA ALA A 343 -17.11 -31.39 -9.33
C ALA A 343 -18.25 -31.08 -10.33
N GLY A 344 -18.00 -30.15 -11.26
CA GLY A 344 -18.98 -29.72 -12.26
C GLY A 344 -19.85 -28.53 -11.84
N THR A 345 -19.78 -28.07 -10.59
CA THR A 345 -20.42 -26.81 -10.16
C THR A 345 -19.47 -25.62 -10.34
N ILE A 346 -20.00 -24.40 -10.24
CA ILE A 346 -19.20 -23.17 -10.30
C ILE A 346 -18.16 -23.13 -9.17
N GLY A 347 -18.55 -23.56 -7.98
CA GLY A 347 -17.73 -23.64 -6.77
C GLY A 347 -16.94 -24.93 -6.63
N ALA A 348 -16.77 -25.71 -7.70
CA ALA A 348 -16.06 -26.99 -7.66
C ALA A 348 -14.69 -26.87 -6.98
N GLY A 349 -14.48 -27.68 -5.94
CA GLY A 349 -13.24 -27.70 -5.18
C GLY A 349 -13.05 -26.57 -4.17
N LYS A 350 -14.00 -25.62 -4.06
CA LYS A 350 -13.97 -24.49 -3.13
C LYS A 350 -14.80 -24.79 -1.88
N TYR A 351 -14.45 -24.18 -0.76
CA TYR A 351 -15.19 -24.24 0.49
C TYR A 351 -16.02 -22.96 0.67
N PRO A 352 -17.36 -23.06 0.79
CA PRO A 352 -18.22 -21.93 1.15
C PRO A 352 -18.17 -21.62 2.64
N TYR A 353 -18.08 -20.33 2.97
CA TYR A 353 -18.14 -19.79 4.32
C TYR A 353 -19.23 -18.73 4.36
N GLU A 354 -20.12 -18.78 5.35
CA GLU A 354 -21.14 -17.75 5.54
C GLU A 354 -21.10 -17.19 6.97
N TYR A 355 -21.36 -15.90 7.08
CA TYR A 355 -21.45 -15.19 8.36
C TYR A 355 -22.77 -14.46 8.49
N ARG A 356 -23.34 -14.48 9.68
CA ARG A 356 -24.55 -13.73 10.01
C ARG A 356 -24.47 -13.22 11.44
N VAL A 357 -24.76 -11.94 11.65
CA VAL A 357 -24.94 -11.39 12.99
C VAL A 357 -26.43 -11.34 13.29
N SER A 358 -26.83 -11.83 14.46
CA SER A 358 -28.19 -11.69 14.96
C SER A 358 -28.20 -10.99 16.31
N MET A 359 -29.01 -9.95 16.40
CA MET A 359 -29.27 -9.20 17.63
C MET A 359 -30.74 -9.32 18.06
N THR A 360 -31.49 -10.27 17.49
CA THR A 360 -32.94 -10.42 17.68
C THR A 360 -33.35 -10.55 19.15
N GLU A 361 -32.56 -11.27 19.94
CA GLU A 361 -32.80 -11.48 21.38
C GLU A 361 -32.09 -10.47 22.29
N VAL A 362 -31.52 -9.40 21.71
CA VAL A 362 -30.87 -8.33 22.48
C VAL A 362 -31.80 -7.16 22.64
N SER A 363 -31.86 -6.63 23.86
CA SER A 363 -32.59 -5.41 24.19
C SER A 363 -31.63 -4.38 24.78
N GLY A 364 -31.55 -3.20 24.18
CA GLY A 364 -30.64 -2.17 24.67
C GLY A 364 -30.68 -0.86 23.88
N PRO A 365 -30.10 0.22 24.41
CA PRO A 365 -30.13 1.53 23.76
C PRO A 365 -29.29 1.52 22.48
N LEU A 366 -29.82 2.14 21.42
CA LEU A 366 -29.09 2.42 20.19
C LEU A 366 -28.39 3.80 20.27
N PRO A 367 -27.25 3.99 19.59
CA PRO A 367 -26.56 3.01 18.74
C PRO A 367 -25.68 2.01 19.51
N ALA A 368 -25.47 2.19 20.81
CA ALA A 368 -24.54 1.39 21.62
C ALA A 368 -24.75 -0.13 21.50
N SER A 369 -26.01 -0.56 21.45
CA SER A 369 -26.42 -1.98 21.38
C SER A 369 -26.59 -2.48 19.94
N ALA A 370 -25.74 -2.03 19.00
CA ALA A 370 -25.74 -2.50 17.62
C ALA A 370 -24.34 -2.97 17.21
N VAL A 371 -24.28 -4.01 16.37
CA VAL A 371 -23.00 -4.45 15.79
C VAL A 371 -22.72 -3.63 14.54
N ARG A 372 -21.60 -2.90 14.55
CA ARG A 372 -21.17 -2.00 13.48
C ARG A 372 -20.34 -2.69 12.44
N THR A 373 -19.35 -3.45 12.87
CA THR A 373 -18.42 -4.13 11.99
C THR A 373 -18.25 -5.57 12.40
N LEU A 374 -17.96 -6.42 11.42
CA LEU A 374 -17.47 -7.78 11.60
C LEU A 374 -16.18 -7.89 10.82
N SER A 375 -15.11 -8.33 11.46
CA SER A 375 -13.81 -8.52 10.81
C SER A 375 -13.15 -9.82 11.24
N LEU A 376 -12.40 -10.43 10.32
CA LEU A 376 -11.68 -11.69 10.55
C LEU A 376 -10.59 -11.88 9.50
N ASP A 377 -9.56 -12.64 9.83
CA ASP A 377 -8.52 -13.02 8.88
C ASP A 377 -9.06 -14.15 7.98
N PHE A 378 -9.68 -13.75 6.87
CA PHE A 378 -10.36 -14.64 5.92
C PHE A 378 -9.49 -15.02 4.72
N GLY A 379 -8.83 -14.02 4.13
CA GLY A 379 -8.39 -14.11 2.76
C GLY A 379 -6.95 -14.57 2.56
N PRO A 380 -6.57 -14.81 1.29
CA PRO A 380 -7.27 -14.40 0.05
C PRO A 380 -8.65 -15.03 -0.22
N ILE A 381 -9.58 -14.27 -0.82
CA ILE A 381 -10.94 -14.75 -1.20
C ILE A 381 -10.91 -15.39 -2.60
N ALA A 382 -11.60 -16.52 -2.79
CA ALA A 382 -11.83 -17.11 -4.10
C ALA A 382 -13.01 -16.43 -4.82
N ARG A 383 -12.76 -15.96 -6.04
CA ARG A 383 -13.76 -15.28 -6.88
C ARG A 383 -14.60 -16.28 -7.66
N LEU A 384 -15.92 -16.22 -7.54
CA LEU A 384 -16.88 -17.10 -8.22
C LEU A 384 -18.04 -16.31 -8.85
N ASN A 385 -18.70 -16.88 -9.86
CA ASN A 385 -19.87 -16.27 -10.48
C ASN A 385 -21.15 -16.64 -9.72
N TYR A 386 -21.42 -16.00 -8.59
CA TYR A 386 -22.54 -16.35 -7.70
C TYR A 386 -23.92 -16.00 -8.28
N ASP A 387 -24.02 -14.93 -9.09
CA ASP A 387 -25.29 -14.35 -9.56
C ASP A 387 -25.48 -14.43 -11.08
N GLY A 388 -24.55 -15.09 -11.78
CA GLY A 388 -24.56 -15.21 -13.24
C GLY A 388 -24.03 -13.97 -13.99
N THR A 389 -23.69 -12.87 -13.30
CA THR A 389 -23.28 -11.61 -13.95
C THR A 389 -21.76 -11.45 -14.09
N GLY A 390 -20.99 -12.43 -13.61
CA GLY A 390 -19.53 -12.46 -13.68
C GLY A 390 -18.89 -12.76 -12.33
N GLY A 391 -17.56 -12.86 -12.32
CA GLY A 391 -16.83 -13.16 -11.09
C GLY A 391 -17.08 -12.12 -10.00
N SER A 392 -17.40 -12.60 -8.81
CA SER A 392 -17.70 -11.84 -7.60
C SER A 392 -16.96 -12.43 -6.42
N ASP A 393 -16.67 -11.61 -5.42
CA ASP A 393 -15.84 -11.99 -4.28
C ASP A 393 -16.72 -12.38 -3.09
N VAL A 394 -17.85 -11.68 -2.93
CA VAL A 394 -18.80 -11.87 -1.82
C VAL A 394 -20.21 -11.97 -2.37
N TYR A 395 -21.04 -12.82 -1.78
CA TYR A 395 -22.48 -12.85 -2.02
C TYR A 395 -23.26 -12.50 -0.75
N VAL A 396 -24.44 -11.92 -0.90
CA VAL A 396 -25.37 -11.62 0.20
C VAL A 396 -26.72 -12.26 -0.11
N VAL A 397 -27.19 -13.13 0.78
CA VAL A 397 -28.46 -13.85 0.58
C VAL A 397 -29.63 -12.95 0.97
N THR A 398 -30.10 -12.12 0.04
CA THR A 398 -31.14 -11.10 0.30
C THR A 398 -32.57 -11.61 0.08
N GLN A 399 -32.73 -12.77 -0.57
CA GLN A 399 -34.02 -13.41 -0.81
C GLN A 399 -34.00 -14.88 -0.39
N GLY A 400 -35.10 -15.37 0.19
CA GLY A 400 -35.25 -16.77 0.63
C GLY A 400 -34.40 -17.17 1.85
N GLY A 401 -33.45 -16.32 2.26
CA GLY A 401 -32.65 -16.47 3.47
C GLY A 401 -33.16 -15.63 4.64
N LEU A 402 -32.49 -15.75 5.79
CA LEU A 402 -32.75 -14.95 6.98
C LEU A 402 -31.93 -13.66 6.93
N GLY A 403 -32.50 -12.56 7.42
CA GLY A 403 -31.81 -11.27 7.49
C GLY A 403 -32.69 -10.09 7.12
N THR A 404 -32.34 -8.91 7.64
CA THR A 404 -32.94 -7.63 7.27
C THR A 404 -31.91 -6.52 7.07
N VAL A 405 -30.70 -6.67 7.63
CA VAL A 405 -29.62 -5.68 7.54
C VAL A 405 -28.58 -6.09 6.50
N ARG A 406 -28.35 -5.22 5.52
CA ARG A 406 -27.32 -5.38 4.49
C ARG A 406 -26.00 -4.75 4.94
N PRO A 407 -24.84 -5.33 4.60
CA PRO A 407 -23.59 -4.59 4.67
C PRO A 407 -23.65 -3.32 3.81
N VAL A 408 -23.11 -2.23 4.34
CA VAL A 408 -22.87 -0.98 3.60
C VAL A 408 -21.62 -1.11 2.75
N SER A 409 -20.58 -1.76 3.28
CA SER A 409 -19.36 -2.06 2.54
C SER A 409 -18.74 -3.37 3.02
N VAL A 410 -17.96 -3.95 2.13
CA VAL A 410 -17.00 -5.00 2.47
C VAL A 410 -15.66 -4.53 1.93
N THR A 411 -14.63 -4.59 2.74
CA THR A 411 -13.25 -4.26 2.36
C THR A 411 -12.33 -5.39 2.78
N GLN A 412 -11.19 -5.49 2.12
CA GLN A 412 -10.15 -6.42 2.51
C GLN A 412 -8.79 -5.75 2.51
N GLN A 413 -8.10 -5.91 3.63
CA GLN A 413 -6.76 -5.41 3.89
C GLN A 413 -5.85 -6.60 4.22
N GLY A 414 -5.08 -7.06 3.24
CA GLY A 414 -4.28 -8.26 3.34
C GLY A 414 -5.21 -9.45 3.50
N ASP A 415 -5.05 -10.22 4.57
CA ASP A 415 -5.94 -11.35 4.89
C ASP A 415 -7.19 -10.91 5.66
N ARG A 416 -7.20 -9.69 6.22
CA ARG A 416 -8.30 -9.18 7.05
C ARG A 416 -9.47 -8.72 6.18
N LEU A 417 -10.55 -9.48 6.23
CA LEU A 417 -11.86 -9.05 5.73
C LEU A 417 -12.54 -8.17 6.79
N THR A 418 -13.16 -7.08 6.35
CA THR A 418 -14.03 -6.24 7.18
C THR A 418 -15.36 -5.99 6.48
N ILE A 419 -16.44 -6.29 7.19
CA ILE A 419 -17.83 -6.05 6.78
C ILE A 419 -18.35 -4.92 7.67
N ASP A 420 -18.77 -3.80 7.07
CA ASP A 420 -19.36 -2.66 7.77
C ASP A 420 -20.88 -2.65 7.54
N PHE A 421 -21.65 -2.61 8.62
CA PHE A 421 -23.11 -2.53 8.61
C PHE A 421 -23.65 -1.09 8.71
N GLY A 422 -22.77 -0.08 8.75
CA GLY A 422 -23.13 1.33 8.81
C GLY A 422 -23.77 1.74 10.14
N THR A 423 -24.37 2.93 10.17
CA THR A 423 -25.09 3.45 11.35
C THR A 423 -26.60 3.21 11.18
N PRO A 424 -27.29 2.55 12.13
CA PRO A 424 -26.82 2.13 13.46
C PRO A 424 -26.04 0.81 13.49
N GLY A 425 -26.05 0.01 12.43
CA GLY A 425 -25.41 -1.31 12.35
C GLY A 425 -26.46 -2.41 12.27
N VAL A 426 -26.21 -3.58 12.87
CA VAL A 426 -27.22 -4.60 13.17
C VAL A 426 -27.77 -4.33 14.58
N PRO A 427 -28.96 -3.70 14.72
CA PRO A 427 -29.43 -3.18 16.00
C PRO A 427 -30.08 -4.22 16.90
N ALA A 428 -29.90 -4.07 18.21
CA ALA A 428 -30.79 -4.61 19.23
C ALA A 428 -32.19 -3.96 19.19
N GLY A 429 -33.16 -4.61 19.83
CA GLY A 429 -34.51 -4.10 20.00
C GLY A 429 -34.72 -3.35 21.33
N THR A 430 -35.98 -3.02 21.60
CA THR A 430 -36.45 -2.52 22.91
C THR A 430 -36.91 -3.64 23.85
N GLY A 431 -36.87 -4.90 23.37
CA GLY A 431 -37.20 -6.12 24.10
C GLY A 431 -36.78 -7.37 23.30
N PRO A 432 -36.82 -8.57 23.89
CA PRO A 432 -36.53 -9.84 23.19
C PRO A 432 -37.40 -10.01 21.94
N GLY A 433 -36.81 -10.50 20.86
CA GLY A 433 -37.43 -10.61 19.54
C GLY A 433 -37.53 -9.27 18.76
N GLY A 434 -37.16 -8.14 19.36
CA GLY A 434 -37.27 -6.82 18.75
C GLY A 434 -36.02 -6.35 17.98
N GLY A 435 -34.90 -7.04 18.11
CA GLY A 435 -33.67 -6.72 17.37
C GLY A 435 -33.68 -7.24 15.95
N GLN A 436 -32.65 -6.90 15.19
CA GLN A 436 -32.50 -7.29 13.78
C GLN A 436 -31.37 -8.30 13.57
N THR A 437 -31.31 -8.84 12.36
CA THR A 437 -30.25 -9.75 11.93
C THR A 437 -29.71 -9.29 10.58
N SER A 438 -28.41 -9.44 10.36
CA SER A 438 -27.85 -9.26 9.02
C SER A 438 -28.39 -10.33 8.07
N PHE A 439 -28.32 -10.08 6.77
CA PHE A 439 -28.33 -11.17 5.79
C PHE A 439 -27.13 -12.09 6.02
N PHE A 440 -27.21 -13.33 5.50
CA PHE A 440 -26.02 -14.16 5.35
C PHE A 440 -25.09 -13.51 4.32
N ILE A 441 -23.84 -13.29 4.73
CA ILE A 441 -22.76 -12.84 3.87
C ILE A 441 -21.83 -14.01 3.62
N GLY A 442 -21.72 -14.41 2.36
CA GLY A 442 -20.97 -15.59 1.97
C GLY A 442 -19.77 -15.30 1.09
N LEU A 443 -18.76 -16.16 1.25
CA LEU A 443 -17.47 -16.11 0.57
C LEU A 443 -17.03 -17.55 0.23
N ALA A 444 -16.05 -17.68 -0.66
CA ALA A 444 -15.43 -18.96 -0.97
C ALA A 444 -13.90 -18.91 -0.79
N SER A 445 -13.30 -20.09 -0.53
CA SER A 445 -11.85 -20.26 -0.52
C SER A 445 -11.45 -21.63 -1.06
N ASP A 446 -10.22 -21.72 -1.53
CA ASP A 446 -9.59 -22.96 -2.00
C ASP A 446 -9.15 -23.85 -0.82
N HIS A 447 -9.13 -23.28 0.38
CA HIS A 447 -8.59 -23.90 1.57
C HIS A 447 -9.68 -24.40 2.53
N PRO A 448 -9.42 -25.53 3.22
CA PRO A 448 -10.32 -26.06 4.23
C PRO A 448 -10.42 -25.11 5.43
N PRO A 449 -11.47 -25.25 6.25
CA PRO A 449 -11.69 -24.38 7.40
C PRO A 449 -10.70 -24.65 8.54
N ARG A 450 -10.37 -23.59 9.29
CA ARG A 450 -9.79 -23.62 10.64
C ARG A 450 -10.65 -22.82 11.60
N ASP A 451 -10.54 -23.14 12.88
CA ASP A 451 -11.06 -22.26 13.91
C ASP A 451 -10.21 -20.98 14.00
N THR A 452 -10.88 -19.86 14.23
CA THR A 452 -10.27 -18.53 14.36
C THR A 452 -11.13 -17.64 15.24
N THR A 453 -10.73 -16.38 15.34
CA THR A 453 -11.44 -15.35 16.10
C THR A 453 -11.87 -14.23 15.17
N ALA A 454 -13.16 -13.98 15.12
CA ALA A 454 -13.71 -12.76 14.55
C ALA A 454 -13.71 -11.63 15.58
N ARG A 455 -13.53 -10.40 15.11
CA ARG A 455 -13.69 -9.18 15.89
C ARG A 455 -14.93 -8.44 15.41
N ILE A 456 -15.84 -8.14 16.34
CA ILE A 456 -16.94 -7.20 16.08
C ILE A 456 -16.70 -5.90 16.83
N THR A 457 -17.13 -4.79 16.26
CA THR A 457 -17.20 -3.51 16.98
C THR A 457 -18.66 -3.14 17.20
N ASP A 458 -19.02 -2.71 18.40
CA ASP A 458 -20.37 -2.23 18.71
C ASP A 458 -20.53 -0.72 18.42
N GLY A 459 -21.76 -0.20 18.49
CA GLY A 459 -22.03 1.22 18.23
C GLY A 459 -21.55 2.16 19.33
N ALA A 460 -21.03 1.65 20.44
CA ALA A 460 -20.29 2.43 21.45
C ALA A 460 -18.77 2.44 21.18
N GLY A 461 -18.30 1.71 20.16
CA GLY A 461 -16.90 1.63 19.78
C GLY A 461 -16.12 0.53 20.52
N ASN A 462 -16.76 -0.30 21.34
CA ASN A 462 -16.07 -1.41 21.99
C ASN A 462 -15.86 -2.56 21.00
N THR A 463 -14.74 -3.26 21.14
CA THR A 463 -14.41 -4.43 20.32
C THR A 463 -14.59 -5.72 21.11
N HIS A 464 -15.29 -6.68 20.52
CA HIS A 464 -15.51 -8.01 21.09
C HIS A 464 -14.89 -9.08 20.20
N THR A 465 -14.42 -10.16 20.81
CA THR A 465 -13.81 -11.29 20.10
C THR A 465 -14.68 -12.53 20.23
N LEU A 466 -14.95 -13.20 19.11
CA LEU A 466 -15.90 -14.30 19.01
C LEU A 466 -15.28 -15.44 18.20
N ALA A 467 -15.60 -16.68 18.56
CA ALA A 467 -15.20 -17.83 17.77
C ALA A 467 -15.79 -17.75 16.35
N ALA A 468 -14.98 -18.00 15.34
CA ALA A 468 -15.41 -18.06 13.96
C ALA A 468 -14.60 -19.13 13.23
N ARG A 469 -14.98 -19.44 12.00
CA ARG A 469 -14.17 -20.26 11.11
C ARG A 469 -13.77 -19.44 9.90
N ALA A 470 -12.55 -19.66 9.44
CA ALA A 470 -11.99 -19.04 8.24
C ALA A 470 -11.10 -20.05 7.52
N PRO A 471 -10.68 -19.78 6.27
CA PRO A 471 -9.78 -20.66 5.56
C PRO A 471 -8.42 -20.86 6.25
N ALA A 472 -7.88 -22.07 6.11
CA ALA A 472 -6.56 -22.48 6.61
C ALA A 472 -5.51 -22.39 5.49
N PHE A 473 -4.84 -21.24 5.39
CA PHE A 473 -3.70 -21.09 4.49
C PHE A 473 -2.46 -21.75 5.07
N PRO A 474 -1.56 -22.31 4.23
CA PRO A 474 -0.23 -22.70 4.66
C PRO A 474 0.46 -21.49 5.28
N THR A 475 1.05 -21.65 6.47
CA THR A 475 1.98 -20.64 6.99
C THR A 475 3.17 -20.54 6.03
N PRO A 476 3.62 -19.31 5.68
CA PRO A 476 4.76 -19.08 4.80
C PRO A 476 6.02 -19.86 5.18
#